data_AF-A0A0J6VP36-F1
#
_entry.id   AF-A0A0J6VP36-F1
#
_cell.length_a   1.000
_cell.length_b   1.000
_cell.length_c   1.000
_cell.angle_alpha   90.00
_cell.angle_beta   90.00
_cell.angle_gamma   90.00
#
_symmetry.space_group_name_H-M   'P 1'
#
loop_
_entity.id
_entity.type
_entity.pdbx_description
1 polymer ?
#
loop_
_entity_poly.entity_id
_entity_poly.type
_entity_poly.pdbx_seq_one_letter_code
_entity_poly.pdbx_strand_id
1 'polypeptide(L)' 'MTTATVGMLAGVLLGVAAAAGGFTGFLVALILGAIGYVIGGQRDGEFDVTTWFQGRRRG' A
#
# COMPACT_ATOMS: atom_id res chain seq x y z
N MET A 1 6.02 13.25 -5.23
CA MET A 1 6.78 12.66 -4.10
C MET A 1 7.68 11.58 -4.65
N THR A 2 8.91 11.42 -4.15
CA THR A 2 9.80 10.35 -4.65
C THR A 2 9.40 9.00 -4.04
N THR A 3 9.65 7.89 -4.74
CA THR A 3 9.37 6.53 -4.26
C THR A 3 10.03 6.25 -2.91
N ALA A 4 11.23 6.82 -2.69
CA ALA A 4 11.94 6.74 -1.42
C ALA A 4 11.17 7.44 -0.28
N THR A 5 10.62 8.63 -0.51
CA THR A 5 9.80 9.34 0.48
C THR A 5 8.53 8.56 0.82
N VAL A 6 7.88 7.96 -0.18
CA VAL A 6 6.69 7.11 0.03
C VAL A 6 7.05 5.89 0.87
N GLY A 7 8.14 5.20 0.55
CA GLY A 7 8.63 4.05 1.32
C GLY A 7 8.99 4.39 2.76
N MET A 8 9.64 5.54 2.99
CA MET A 8 9.96 6.03 4.33
C MET A 8 8.67 6.26 5.15
N LEU A 9 7.69 6.98 4.57
CA LEU A 9 6.43 7.26 5.26
C LEU A 9 5.66 5.98 5.59
N ALA A 10 5.58 5.04 4.63
CA ALA A 10 4.96 3.75 4.85
C ALA A 10 5.63 2.97 6.00
N GLY A 11 6.96 2.94 6.03
CA GLY A 11 7.73 2.27 7.08
C GLY A 11 7.51 2.87 8.47
N VAL A 12 7.53 4.21 8.58
CA VAL A 12 7.26 4.91 9.85
C VAL A 12 5.85 4.60 10.35
N LEU A 13 4.83 4.66 9.47
CA LEU A 13 3.45 4.38 9.85
C LEU A 13 3.25 2.92 10.31
N LEU A 14 3.89 1.96 9.63
CA LEU A 14 3.87 0.55 10.04
C LEU A 14 4.56 0.34 11.39
N GLY A 15 5.69 1.01 11.63
CA GLY A 15 6.37 0.98 12.93
C GLY A 15 5.51 1.53 14.06
N VAL A 16 4.80 2.63 13.82
CA VAL A 16 3.84 3.21 14.78
C VAL A 16 2.69 2.24 15.06
N ALA A 17 2.14 1.59 14.03
CA ALA A 17 1.07 0.61 14.21
C ALA A 17 1.53 -0.60 15.04
N ALA A 18 2.75 -1.09 14.78
CA ALA A 18 3.37 -2.16 15.55
C ALA A 18 3.64 -1.74 17.01
N ALA A 19 4.07 -0.50 17.25
CA ALA A 19 4.30 0.01 18.61
C ALA A 19 2.99 0.21 19.39
N ALA A 20 1.93 0.70 18.73
CA ALA A 20 0.66 1.01 19.37
C ALA A 20 -0.18 -0.24 19.70
N GLY A 21 -0.17 -1.26 18.83
CA GLY A 21 -1.02 -2.44 19.00
C GLY A 21 -0.28 -3.78 18.91
N GLY A 22 1.05 -3.77 18.96
CA GLY A 22 1.86 -4.97 18.78
C GLY A 22 1.68 -5.59 17.40
N PHE A 23 1.80 -6.92 17.33
CA PHE A 23 1.63 -7.68 16.09
C PHE A 23 0.22 -7.57 15.50
N THR A 24 -0.82 -7.59 16.35
CA THR A 24 -2.22 -7.49 15.91
C THR A 24 -2.52 -6.10 15.36
N GLY A 25 -2.04 -5.04 16.01
CA GLY A 25 -2.19 -3.66 15.52
C GLY A 25 -1.51 -3.43 14.17
N PHE A 26 -0.30 -3.99 14.00
CA PHE A 26 0.40 -4.01 12.72
C PHE A 26 -0.40 -4.72 11.63
N LEU A 27 -0.91 -5.93 11.89
CA LEU A 27 -1.71 -6.70 10.93
C LEU A 27 -2.97 -5.95 10.51
N VAL A 28 -3.70 -5.36 11.46
CA VAL A 28 -4.88 -4.56 11.17
C VAL A 28 -4.53 -3.34 10.31
N ALA A 29 -3.46 -2.62 10.65
CA ALA A 29 -3.00 -1.47 9.86
C ALA A 29 -2.55 -1.87 8.44
N LEU A 30 -1.88 -3.00 8.30
CA LEU A 30 -1.46 -3.55 7.01
C LEU A 30 -2.66 -3.90 6.13
N ILE A 31 -3.65 -4.61 6.68
CA ILE A 31 -4.88 -4.98 5.97
C ILE A 31 -5.66 -3.72 5.58
N LEU A 32 -5.84 -2.79 6.52
CA LEU A 32 -6.58 -1.55 6.26
C LEU A 32 -5.87 -0.68 5.22
N GLY A 33 -4.55 -0.58 5.29
CA GLY A 33 -3.72 0.12 4.30
C GLY A 33 -3.81 -0.52 2.91
N ALA A 34 -3.80 -1.85 2.82
CA ALA A 34 -3.98 -2.57 1.56
C ALA A 34 -5.38 -2.34 0.96
N ILE A 35 -6.43 -2.38 1.79
CA ILE A 35 -7.81 -2.08 1.36
C ILE A 35 -7.91 -0.63 0.88
N GLY A 36 -7.37 0.32 1.63
CA GLY A 36 -7.34 1.74 1.25
C GLY A 36 -6.58 1.98 -0.05
N TYR A 37 -5.45 1.29 -0.27
CA TYR A 37 -4.69 1.35 -1.52
C TYR A 37 -5.51 0.82 -2.71
N VAL A 38 -6.18 -0.32 -2.56
CA VAL A 38 -7.02 -0.90 -3.61
C VAL A 38 -8.19 0.03 -3.95
N ILE A 39 -8.91 0.53 -2.93
CA ILE A 39 -10.06 1.42 -3.13
C ILE A 39 -9.63 2.77 -3.73
N GLY A 40 -8.52 3.33 -3.24
CA GLY A 40 -7.94 4.56 -3.77
C GLY A 40 -7.53 4.41 -5.24
N GLY A 41 -6.86 3.30 -5.57
CA GLY A 41 -6.54 2.97 -6.96
C GLY A 41 -7.80 2.87 -7.83
N GLN A 42 -8.85 2.20 -7.37
CA GLN A 42 -10.11 2.14 -8.15
C GLN A 42 -10.76 3.52 -8.39
N ARG A 43 -10.60 4.47 -7.46
CA ARG A 43 -11.19 5.83 -7.55
C ARG A 43 -10.46 6.75 -8.51
N ASP A 44 -9.15 6.58 -8.66
CA ASP A 44 -8.33 7.46 -9.50
C ASP A 44 -8.55 7.24 -11.00
N GLY A 45 -9.26 6.18 -11.44
CA GLY A 45 -9.59 5.93 -12.85
C GLY A 45 -8.40 5.65 -13.78
N GLU A 46 -7.17 5.84 -13.28
CA GLU A 46 -5.90 5.68 -13.99
C GLU A 46 -5.03 4.54 -13.42
N PHE A 47 -5.36 4.02 -12.22
CA PHE A 47 -4.81 2.75 -11.74
C PHE A 47 -5.48 1.62 -12.50
N ASP A 48 -5.01 1.40 -13.73
CA ASP A 48 -5.20 0.13 -14.39
C ASP A 48 -4.36 -0.91 -13.65
N VAL A 49 -4.90 -1.42 -12.54
CA VAL A 49 -4.38 -2.60 -11.82
C VAL A 49 -4.22 -3.77 -12.81
N THR A 50 -4.95 -3.74 -13.93
CA THR A 50 -4.81 -4.66 -15.06
C THR A 50 -3.54 -4.42 -15.88
N THR A 51 -3.03 -3.20 -16.09
CA THR A 51 -1.73 -2.98 -16.78
C THR A 51 -0.55 -3.45 -15.97
N TRP A 52 -0.57 -3.29 -14.64
CA TRP A 52 0.52 -3.79 -13.79
C TRP A 52 0.54 -5.33 -13.71
N PHE A 53 -0.62 -5.97 -13.84
CA PHE A 53 -0.73 -7.43 -14.03
C PHE A 53 -0.48 -7.89 -15.49
N GLN A 54 -0.78 -7.08 -16.51
CA GLN A 54 -0.58 -7.40 -17.93
C GLN A 54 0.81 -7.06 -18.47
N GLY A 55 1.56 -6.18 -17.80
CA GLY A 55 2.92 -5.78 -18.19
C GLY A 55 3.96 -6.90 -18.13
N ARG A 56 3.63 -8.06 -17.54
CA ARG A 56 4.47 -9.27 -17.59
C ARG A 56 4.19 -10.19 -18.79
N ARG A 57 3.38 -9.75 -19.77
CA ARG A 57 2.94 -10.57 -20.91
C ARG A 57 3.26 -9.98 -22.28
N ARG A 58 4.34 -9.20 -22.42
CA ARG A 58 4.90 -8.85 -23.74
C ARG A 58 6.43 -8.81 -23.70
N GLY A 59 7.05 -9.74 -24.42
CA GLY A 59 8.47 -9.75 -24.79
C GLY A 59 9.29 -10.79 -24.07
#